data_AF-A0AAC9LIZ4-F1
#
_entry.id   AF-A0AAC9LIZ4-F1
#
_cell.length_a   1.000
_cell.length_b   1.000
_cell.length_c   1.000
_cell.angle_alpha   90.00
_cell.angle_beta   90.00
_cell.angle_gamma   90.00
#
_symmetry.space_group_name_H-M   'P 1'
#
loop_
_entity.id
_entity.type
_entity.pdbx_description
1 polymer ?
#
loop_
_entity_poly.entity_id
_entity_poly.type
_entity_poly.pdbx_seq_one_letter_code
_entity_poly.pdbx_strand_id
1 'polypeptide(L)'
;MKKIMFIALTLLITLTSYSQGSANPMQNLSGPAASNDFRNAFDAVNSRGQWMTSSWKTTVKGTPLALEDNCNLVIFTKDDKVYKIENGNYNAKLDKLVTEYTKDSIYVFGDKNIAHAKLDNVVLRKFNDTESNKSRFHFVLSQGEKLTLTKAYFSTIKEGTINVMTKLKETSDKYILNDDYYISKDNSTVEEIRLKKKHLLNVMSDAKKEIADYVKRNDLSYKEEEDVVKIIKYYNTL
;
A
#
# COMPACT_ATOMS: atom_id res chain seq x y z
N MET A 1 -80.72 22.88 30.60
CA MET A 1 -80.81 23.79 29.44
C MET A 1 -79.42 23.96 28.85
N LYS A 2 -79.31 23.74 27.53
CA LYS A 2 -78.33 24.29 26.56
C LYS A 2 -76.96 24.81 27.06
N LYS A 3 -75.90 24.29 26.40
CA LYS A 3 -74.77 25.04 25.79
C LYS A 3 -73.78 25.68 26.79
N ILE A 4 -72.47 25.83 26.56
CA ILE A 4 -71.55 25.80 25.41
C ILE A 4 -70.12 25.88 26.03
N MET A 5 -69.13 25.17 25.45
CA MET A 5 -67.68 25.47 25.25
C MET A 5 -66.85 26.16 26.37
N PHE A 6 -65.52 26.05 26.53
CA PHE A 6 -64.41 25.92 25.58
C PHE A 6 -63.12 25.59 26.41
N ILE A 7 -62.36 24.61 25.94
CA ILE A 7 -60.90 24.38 25.97
C ILE A 7 -60.01 25.23 26.91
N ALA A 8 -59.20 24.54 27.75
CA ALA A 8 -57.84 24.96 28.07
C ALA A 8 -56.94 23.71 28.20
N LEU A 9 -56.11 23.51 27.17
CA LEU A 9 -55.09 22.49 27.02
C LEU A 9 -53.77 23.04 27.59
N THR A 10 -53.21 22.41 28.63
CA THR A 10 -51.80 22.60 29.02
C THR A 10 -51.19 21.26 29.38
N LEU A 11 -50.69 20.56 28.36
CA LEU A 11 -49.82 19.40 28.51
C LEU A 11 -48.37 19.90 28.44
N LEU A 12 -47.70 19.98 29.59
CA LEU A 12 -46.26 20.26 29.66
C LEU A 12 -45.51 18.94 29.41
N ILE A 13 -45.05 18.73 28.17
CA ILE A 13 -44.13 17.63 27.84
C ILE A 13 -42.70 18.13 28.03
N THR A 14 -41.98 17.51 28.95
CA THR A 14 -40.53 17.66 29.10
C THR A 14 -39.81 17.04 27.90
N LEU A 15 -39.12 17.85 27.10
CA LEU A 15 -38.19 17.38 26.08
C LEU A 15 -36.88 16.98 26.76
N THR A 16 -36.61 15.69 26.87
CA THR A 16 -35.23 15.19 27.01
C THR A 16 -34.58 15.25 25.63
N SER A 17 -33.69 16.23 25.44
CA SER A 17 -32.84 16.33 24.26
C SER A 17 -31.83 15.17 24.26
N TYR A 18 -32.08 14.15 23.45
CA TYR A 18 -31.00 13.30 22.97
C TYR A 18 -30.28 14.07 21.86
N SER A 19 -29.05 14.53 22.15
CA SER A 19 -28.08 14.85 21.11
C SER A 19 -27.65 13.53 20.47
N GLN A 20 -28.39 13.10 19.43
CA GLN A 20 -27.86 12.12 18.49
C GLN A 20 -26.96 12.89 17.55
N GLY A 21 -25.64 12.71 17.73
CA GLY A 21 -24.64 13.19 16.80
C GLY A 21 -25.04 12.77 15.39
N SER A 22 -24.96 13.71 14.46
CA SER A 22 -25.24 13.51 13.04
C SER A 22 -24.34 12.41 12.50
N ALA A 23 -24.83 11.18 12.55
CA ALA A 23 -24.42 10.13 11.63
C ALA A 23 -24.76 10.66 10.24
N ASN A 24 -23.75 11.18 9.55
CA ASN A 24 -23.86 11.42 8.12
C ASN A 24 -24.32 10.10 7.50
N PRO A 25 -25.53 10.04 6.91
CA PRO A 25 -25.88 8.88 6.13
C PRO A 25 -24.89 8.87 4.98
N MET A 26 -24.08 7.82 4.94
CA MET A 26 -23.17 7.48 3.86
C MET A 26 -23.97 7.60 2.56
N GLN A 27 -23.82 8.74 1.87
CA GLN A 27 -24.48 8.96 0.60
C GLN A 27 -23.96 7.88 -0.33
N ASN A 28 -24.88 7.03 -0.74
CA ASN A 28 -24.72 6.04 -1.77
C ASN A 28 -24.40 6.81 -3.07
N LEU A 29 -23.13 7.16 -3.26
CA LEU A 29 -22.67 7.83 -4.45
C LEU A 29 -22.69 6.76 -5.54
N SER A 30 -23.79 6.72 -6.28
CA SER A 30 -23.96 5.96 -7.51
C SER A 30 -22.96 6.50 -8.54
N GLY A 31 -21.71 6.04 -8.43
CA GLY A 31 -20.74 6.11 -9.50
C GLY A 31 -21.18 5.24 -10.68
N PRO A 32 -20.69 5.53 -11.89
CA PRO A 32 -21.02 4.73 -13.09
C PRO A 32 -20.67 3.26 -12.84
N ALA A 33 -21.50 2.35 -13.37
CA ALA A 33 -21.60 0.93 -12.99
C ALA A 33 -20.25 0.23 -12.78
N ALA A 34 -19.82 0.13 -11.51
CA ALA A 34 -18.69 -0.71 -11.11
C ALA A 34 -19.02 -2.18 -11.38
N SER A 35 -18.03 -2.95 -11.85
CA SER A 35 -18.15 -4.41 -11.97
C SER A 35 -18.50 -5.02 -10.61
N ASN A 36 -19.23 -6.15 -10.61
CA ASN A 36 -19.61 -6.83 -9.36
C ASN A 36 -18.38 -7.20 -8.52
N ASP A 37 -17.27 -7.56 -9.17
CA ASP A 37 -16.01 -7.89 -8.50
C ASP A 37 -15.39 -6.69 -7.79
N PHE A 38 -15.49 -5.48 -8.37
CA PHE A 38 -15.01 -4.24 -7.74
C PHE A 38 -15.85 -3.87 -6.50
N ARG A 39 -17.18 -4.00 -6.58
CA ARG A 39 -18.09 -3.72 -5.44
C ARG A 39 -17.90 -4.72 -4.30
N ASN A 40 -17.79 -6.02 -4.64
CA ASN A 40 -17.54 -7.06 -3.65
C ASN A 40 -16.16 -6.92 -2.98
N ALA A 41 -15.14 -6.53 -3.76
CA ALA A 41 -13.82 -6.23 -3.22
C ALA A 41 -13.87 -5.04 -2.26
N PHE A 42 -14.62 -3.99 -2.59
CA PHE A 42 -14.84 -2.85 -1.71
C PHE A 42 -15.42 -3.31 -0.36
N ASP A 43 -16.53 -4.04 -0.38
CA ASP A 43 -17.23 -4.47 0.83
C ASP A 43 -16.43 -5.45 1.70
N ALA A 44 -15.64 -6.34 1.09
CA ALA A 44 -14.91 -7.39 1.80
C ALA A 44 -13.48 -7.01 2.21
N VAL A 45 -12.81 -6.18 1.41
CA VAL A 45 -11.48 -5.66 1.74
C VAL A 45 -11.61 -4.46 2.66
N ASN A 46 -12.74 -3.72 2.65
CA ASN A 46 -12.91 -2.61 3.58
C ASN A 46 -14.31 -2.11 3.93
N SER A 47 -14.50 -1.85 5.24
CA SER A 47 -15.48 -0.89 5.76
C SER A 47 -14.91 0.55 5.90
N ARG A 48 -13.66 0.80 5.46
CA ARG A 48 -12.90 2.05 5.67
C ARG A 48 -12.08 2.52 4.46
N GLY A 49 -12.46 2.12 3.25
CA GLY A 49 -11.71 2.50 2.04
C GLY A 49 -12.00 3.94 1.69
N GLN A 50 -11.12 4.58 0.93
CA GLN A 50 -11.28 6.01 0.65
C GLN A 50 -11.01 6.31 -0.81
N TRP A 51 -11.89 7.12 -1.39
CA TRP A 51 -11.67 7.74 -2.69
C TRP A 51 -10.72 8.92 -2.52
N MET A 52 -9.72 8.98 -3.38
CA MET A 52 -8.83 10.12 -3.50
C MET A 52 -8.94 10.70 -4.90
N THR A 53 -9.05 12.02 -4.97
CA THR A 53 -8.85 12.73 -6.24
C THR A 53 -7.38 12.64 -6.63
N SER A 54 -7.08 12.47 -7.92
CA SER A 54 -5.68 12.52 -8.39
C SER A 54 -5.10 13.95 -8.45
N SER A 55 -5.54 14.84 -7.56
CA SER A 55 -5.16 16.26 -7.47
C SER A 55 -3.68 16.49 -7.15
N TRP A 56 -2.98 15.46 -6.66
CA TRP A 56 -1.53 15.49 -6.52
C TRP A 56 -0.83 15.80 -7.86
N LYS A 57 -1.42 15.43 -9.01
CA LYS A 57 -0.96 15.82 -10.35
C LYS A 57 -0.85 17.34 -10.56
N THR A 58 -1.59 18.16 -9.79
CA THR A 58 -1.65 19.63 -9.99
C THR A 58 -0.76 20.45 -9.05
N THR A 59 -0.36 19.91 -7.88
CA THR A 59 0.40 20.67 -6.88
C THR A 59 1.84 20.17 -6.71
N VAL A 60 2.06 18.87 -6.92
CA VAL A 60 3.37 18.21 -6.79
C VAL A 60 3.64 17.46 -8.09
N LYS A 61 4.77 17.73 -8.76
CA LYS A 61 5.11 17.02 -10.01
C LYS A 61 5.46 15.56 -9.73
N GLY A 62 5.11 14.69 -10.68
CA GLY A 62 5.37 13.25 -10.58
C GLY A 62 4.28 12.52 -9.82
N THR A 63 4.56 11.27 -9.42
CA THR A 63 3.59 10.35 -8.82
C THR A 63 4.13 9.64 -7.59
N PRO A 64 3.30 9.40 -6.55
CA PRO A 64 3.65 8.51 -5.45
C PRO A 64 3.38 7.03 -5.77
N LEU A 65 2.88 6.71 -6.97
CA LEU A 65 2.66 5.32 -7.41
C LEU A 65 4.01 4.65 -7.70
N ALA A 66 4.16 3.41 -7.23
CA ALA A 66 5.41 2.67 -7.36
C ALA A 66 5.62 2.05 -8.74
N LEU A 67 4.53 1.72 -9.44
CA LEU A 67 4.59 1.17 -10.79
C LEU A 67 4.26 2.25 -11.81
N GLU A 68 5.03 2.29 -12.90
CA GLU A 68 4.82 3.22 -14.02
C GLU A 68 3.50 2.93 -14.72
N ASP A 69 3.28 1.66 -15.05
CA ASP A 69 2.03 1.16 -15.61
C ASP A 69 1.16 0.52 -14.53
N ASN A 70 -0.16 0.62 -14.71
CA ASN A 70 -1.10 -0.09 -13.85
C ASN A 70 -1.15 -1.58 -14.23
N CYS A 71 -1.31 -2.43 -13.23
CA CYS A 71 -1.28 -3.88 -13.33
C CYS A 71 -2.64 -4.52 -13.01
N ASN A 72 -2.77 -5.82 -13.24
CA ASN A 72 -3.87 -6.58 -12.65
C ASN A 72 -3.61 -6.78 -11.17
N LEU A 73 -4.49 -6.27 -10.32
CA LEU A 73 -4.42 -6.45 -8.88
C LEU A 73 -5.30 -7.62 -8.46
N VAL A 74 -4.70 -8.60 -7.78
CA VAL A 74 -5.41 -9.69 -7.13
C VAL A 74 -5.24 -9.57 -5.63
N ILE A 75 -6.33 -9.37 -4.88
CA ILE A 75 -6.31 -9.29 -3.42
C ILE A 75 -6.78 -10.61 -2.84
N PHE A 76 -5.96 -11.18 -1.96
CA PHE A 76 -6.29 -12.36 -1.16
C PHE A 76 -6.54 -11.91 0.27
N THR A 77 -7.75 -12.18 0.75
CA THR A 77 -8.19 -11.79 2.09
C THR A 77 -7.87 -12.87 3.13
N LYS A 78 -7.93 -12.50 4.41
CA LYS A 78 -7.71 -13.44 5.53
C LYS A 78 -8.85 -14.45 5.69
N ASP A 79 -10.02 -14.17 5.14
CA ASP A 79 -11.18 -15.07 5.04
C ASP A 79 -11.21 -15.85 3.71
N ASP A 80 -10.05 -16.04 3.08
CA ASP A 80 -9.82 -16.85 1.87
C ASP A 80 -10.60 -16.41 0.62
N LYS A 81 -11.18 -15.20 0.61
CA LYS A 81 -11.78 -14.61 -0.60
C LYS A 81 -10.72 -13.97 -1.49
N VAL A 82 -10.98 -14.04 -2.80
CA VAL A 82 -10.09 -13.53 -3.84
C VAL A 82 -10.83 -12.52 -4.70
N TYR A 83 -10.21 -11.36 -4.91
CA TYR A 83 -10.76 -10.28 -5.74
C TYR A 83 -9.78 -9.92 -6.84
N LYS A 84 -10.27 -9.83 -8.07
CA LYS A 84 -9.50 -9.39 -9.23
C LYS A 84 -9.97 -7.99 -9.62
N ILE A 85 -9.03 -7.08 -9.72
CA ILE A 85 -9.26 -5.65 -9.93
C ILE A 85 -8.31 -5.20 -11.03
N GLU A 86 -8.86 -4.55 -12.05
CA GLU A 86 -8.07 -3.95 -13.12
C GLU A 86 -7.45 -2.62 -12.65
N ASN A 87 -6.44 -2.14 -13.39
CA ASN A 87 -5.77 -0.86 -13.15
C ASN A 87 -5.23 -0.69 -11.71
N GLY A 88 -4.75 -1.78 -11.11
CA GLY A 88 -4.19 -1.78 -9.78
C GLY A 88 -2.76 -1.26 -9.74
N ASN A 89 -2.40 -0.61 -8.63
CA ASN A 89 -1.06 -0.09 -8.38
C ASN A 89 -0.81 -0.06 -6.85
N TYR A 90 0.34 0.48 -6.44
CA TYR A 90 0.71 0.68 -5.05
C TYR A 90 1.14 2.12 -4.82
N ASN A 91 0.56 2.77 -3.81
CA ASN A 91 0.91 4.13 -3.43
C ASN A 91 1.99 4.09 -2.34
N ALA A 92 3.23 4.42 -2.73
CA ALA A 92 4.41 4.39 -1.87
C ALA A 92 4.43 5.53 -0.84
N LYS A 93 3.58 6.55 -0.96
CA LYS A 93 3.42 7.58 0.08
C LYS A 93 2.51 7.10 1.22
N LEU A 94 1.46 6.35 0.88
CA LEU A 94 0.44 5.90 1.82
C LEU A 94 0.69 4.49 2.36
N ASP A 95 1.57 3.72 1.73
CA ASP A 95 1.75 2.28 1.97
C ASP A 95 0.42 1.52 1.80
N LYS A 96 -0.22 1.73 0.65
CA LYS A 96 -1.53 1.14 0.33
C LYS A 96 -1.60 0.66 -1.11
N LEU A 97 -2.33 -0.43 -1.31
CA LEU A 97 -2.80 -0.84 -2.63
C LEU A 97 -3.85 0.15 -3.11
N VAL A 98 -3.83 0.45 -4.40
CA VAL A 98 -4.76 1.37 -5.03
C VAL A 98 -5.23 0.84 -6.38
N THR A 99 -6.31 1.40 -6.91
CA THR A 99 -6.74 1.20 -8.29
C THR A 99 -7.20 2.51 -8.89
N GLU A 100 -6.85 2.73 -10.15
CA GLU A 100 -7.37 3.85 -10.93
C GLU A 100 -8.71 3.44 -11.53
N TYR A 101 -9.79 4.01 -10.99
CA TYR A 101 -11.15 3.73 -11.45
C TYR A 101 -11.52 4.58 -12.66
N THR A 102 -11.13 5.84 -12.64
CA THR A 102 -11.21 6.78 -13.77
C THR A 102 -9.95 7.64 -13.76
N LYS A 103 -9.69 8.36 -14.86
CA LYS A 103 -8.49 9.20 -15.06
C LYS A 103 -8.15 10.13 -13.88
N ASP A 104 -9.18 10.52 -13.12
CA ASP A 104 -9.09 11.47 -12.01
C ASP A 104 -9.43 10.88 -10.63
N SER A 105 -9.72 9.58 -10.55
CA SER A 105 -10.18 8.92 -9.34
C SER A 105 -9.37 7.68 -9.00
N ILE A 106 -8.66 7.76 -7.87
CA ILE A 106 -7.89 6.66 -7.31
C ILE A 106 -8.62 6.16 -6.08
N TYR A 107 -8.93 4.87 -6.06
CA TYR A 107 -9.46 4.23 -4.87
C TYR A 107 -8.33 3.62 -4.05
N VAL A 108 -8.35 3.85 -2.73
CA VAL A 108 -7.38 3.31 -1.77
C VAL A 108 -8.00 2.18 -0.97
N PHE A 109 -7.41 1.00 -1.07
CA PHE A 109 -7.85 -0.17 -0.32
C PHE A 109 -7.41 -0.09 1.14
N GLY A 110 -8.24 -0.62 2.02
CA GLY A 110 -7.80 -0.95 3.37
C GLY A 110 -7.04 -2.24 3.39
N ASP A 111 -6.16 -2.36 4.35
CA ASP A 111 -5.21 -3.45 4.46
C ASP A 111 -5.48 -4.38 5.64
N LYS A 112 -6.48 -4.06 6.48
CA LYS A 112 -6.78 -4.83 7.70
C LYS A 112 -7.13 -6.30 7.39
N ASN A 113 -7.95 -6.53 6.37
CA ASN A 113 -8.40 -7.87 5.97
C ASN A 113 -7.55 -8.49 4.83
N ILE A 114 -6.50 -7.79 4.37
CA ILE A 114 -5.63 -8.31 3.31
C ILE A 114 -4.63 -9.29 3.94
N ALA A 115 -4.58 -10.51 3.42
CA ALA A 115 -3.54 -11.48 3.75
C ALA A 115 -2.30 -11.23 2.86
N HIS A 116 -2.51 -11.15 1.56
CA HIS A 116 -1.51 -10.75 0.58
C HIS A 116 -2.18 -10.28 -0.71
N ALA A 117 -1.42 -9.69 -1.62
CA ALA A 117 -1.90 -9.30 -2.94
C ALA A 117 -0.91 -9.71 -4.03
N LYS A 118 -1.34 -9.63 -5.28
CA LYS A 118 -0.49 -9.74 -6.45
C LYS A 118 -0.73 -8.54 -7.36
N LEU A 119 0.35 -7.89 -7.77
CA LEU A 119 0.35 -6.95 -8.89
C LEU A 119 0.99 -7.69 -10.07
N ASP A 120 0.15 -8.11 -11.02
CA ASP A 120 0.47 -9.12 -12.03
C ASP A 120 1.11 -10.37 -11.40
N ASN A 121 2.41 -10.56 -11.60
CA ASN A 121 3.17 -11.72 -11.12
C ASN A 121 3.93 -11.45 -9.82
N VAL A 122 3.95 -10.21 -9.33
CA VAL A 122 4.69 -9.84 -8.12
C VAL A 122 3.78 -9.94 -6.91
N VAL A 123 4.19 -10.72 -5.91
CA VAL A 123 3.46 -10.89 -4.66
C VAL A 123 3.79 -9.74 -3.71
N LEU A 124 2.76 -9.15 -3.10
CA LEU A 124 2.89 -8.14 -2.06
C LEU A 124 2.36 -8.71 -0.74
N ARG A 125 3.15 -8.62 0.32
CA ARG A 125 2.77 -9.05 1.67
C ARG A 125 3.24 -8.04 2.69
N LYS A 126 2.52 -7.93 3.81
CA LYS A 126 3.00 -7.17 4.95
C LYS A 126 4.06 -7.90 5.75
N PHE A 127 5.14 -7.20 6.07
CA PHE A 127 6.17 -7.66 7.01
C PHE A 127 6.34 -6.64 8.11
N ASN A 128 6.75 -7.12 9.28
CA ASN A 128 7.13 -6.25 10.39
C ASN A 128 8.63 -6.00 10.34
N ASP A 129 9.01 -4.74 10.20
CA ASP A 129 10.39 -4.30 10.24
C ASP A 129 10.91 -4.38 11.68
N THR A 130 12.01 -5.11 11.89
CA THR A 130 12.58 -5.35 13.23
C THR A 130 13.18 -4.10 13.85
N GLU A 131 13.67 -3.15 13.05
CA GLU A 131 14.28 -1.91 13.54
C GLU A 131 13.21 -0.84 13.81
N SER A 132 12.29 -0.65 12.86
CA SER A 132 11.29 0.41 12.97
C SER A 132 10.00 -0.01 13.68
N ASN A 133 9.78 -1.31 13.88
CA ASN A 133 8.55 -1.93 14.40
C ASN A 133 7.29 -1.50 13.63
N LYS A 134 7.45 -1.16 12.34
CA LYS A 134 6.36 -0.77 11.44
C LYS A 134 6.02 -1.92 10.51
N SER A 135 4.72 -2.13 10.31
CA SER A 135 4.20 -3.10 9.35
C SER A 135 3.91 -2.42 8.01
N ARG A 136 4.63 -2.82 6.96
CA ARG A 136 4.51 -2.23 5.61
C ARG A 136 4.35 -3.31 4.55
N PHE A 137 3.82 -2.96 3.38
CA PHE A 137 3.83 -3.87 2.24
C PHE A 137 5.22 -3.97 1.62
N HIS A 138 5.64 -5.20 1.35
CA HIS A 138 6.86 -5.51 0.63
C HIS A 138 6.52 -6.33 -0.61
N PHE A 139 7.22 -6.03 -1.69
CA PHE A 139 7.25 -6.76 -2.94
C PHE A 139 8.21 -7.95 -2.76
N VAL A 140 7.70 -9.16 -2.84
CA VAL A 140 8.49 -10.38 -2.67
C VAL A 140 9.20 -10.69 -3.98
N LEU A 141 10.53 -10.56 -3.98
CA LEU A 141 11.38 -10.78 -5.15
C LEU A 141 11.82 -12.25 -5.27
N SER A 142 12.09 -12.88 -4.13
CA SER A 142 12.33 -14.32 -4.03
C SER A 142 11.83 -14.85 -2.69
N GLN A 143 11.19 -16.00 -2.73
CA GLN A 143 10.67 -16.69 -1.55
C GLN A 143 11.44 -17.99 -1.36
N GLY A 144 11.88 -18.27 -0.14
CA GLY A 144 12.55 -19.50 0.23
C GLY A 144 12.33 -19.89 1.69
N GLU A 145 12.76 -21.10 2.05
CA GLU A 145 12.69 -21.58 3.43
C GLU A 145 13.79 -20.97 4.29
N LYS A 146 15.01 -20.81 3.74
CA LYS A 146 16.15 -20.23 4.46
C LYS A 146 16.14 -18.71 4.42
N LEU A 147 15.83 -18.13 3.25
CA LEU A 147 15.90 -16.69 3.03
C LEU A 147 14.92 -16.21 1.97
N THR A 148 14.17 -15.17 2.30
CA THR A 148 13.27 -14.46 1.40
C THR A 148 13.80 -13.05 1.17
N LEU A 149 13.94 -12.66 -0.10
CA LEU A 149 14.30 -11.29 -0.49
C LEU A 149 13.04 -10.51 -0.81
N THR A 150 12.94 -9.32 -0.23
CA THR A 150 11.83 -8.41 -0.48
C THR A 150 12.33 -6.98 -0.73
N LYS A 151 11.48 -6.18 -1.35
CA LYS A 151 11.71 -4.75 -1.62
C LYS A 151 10.53 -3.95 -1.13
N ALA A 152 10.76 -2.80 -0.49
CA ALA A 152 9.70 -1.90 -0.09
C ALA A 152 9.89 -0.55 -0.77
N TYR A 153 8.82 -0.03 -1.38
CA TYR A 153 8.81 1.30 -1.98
C TYR A 153 8.28 2.34 -1.00
N PHE A 154 8.91 3.51 -1.00
CA PHE A 154 8.46 4.67 -0.24
C PHE A 154 8.63 5.96 -1.06
N SER A 155 7.70 6.90 -0.87
CA SER A 155 7.72 8.18 -1.59
C SER A 155 7.89 9.36 -0.64
N THR A 156 8.84 10.24 -0.97
CA THR A 156 9.09 11.50 -0.29
C THR A 156 8.76 12.68 -1.21
N ILE A 157 8.46 13.84 -0.61
CA ILE A 157 8.26 15.08 -1.37
C ILE A 157 9.54 15.89 -1.24
N LYS A 158 10.17 16.20 -2.38
CA LYS A 158 11.26 17.17 -2.44
C LYS A 158 10.65 18.54 -2.70
N GLU A 159 10.83 19.43 -1.73
CA GLU A 159 10.37 20.80 -1.84
C GLU A 159 11.09 21.53 -2.99
N GLY A 160 10.33 22.30 -3.73
CA GLY A 160 10.84 23.18 -4.76
C GLY A 160 11.57 24.39 -4.18
N THR A 161 12.48 24.95 -4.97
CA THR A 161 13.23 26.16 -4.62
C THR A 161 12.32 27.37 -4.57
N ILE A 162 12.58 28.22 -3.57
CA ILE A 162 11.94 29.53 -3.42
C ILE A 162 12.99 30.58 -3.73
N ASN A 163 12.65 31.54 -4.58
CA ASN A 163 13.50 32.68 -4.83
C ASN A 163 13.63 33.49 -3.53
N VAL A 164 14.87 33.64 -3.04
CA VAL A 164 15.14 34.29 -1.75
C VAL A 164 14.64 35.74 -1.73
N MET A 165 14.69 36.41 -2.89
CA MET A 165 14.39 37.83 -3.05
C MET A 165 12.89 38.10 -3.22
N THR A 166 12.20 37.33 -4.07
CA THR A 166 10.77 37.54 -4.35
C THR A 166 9.84 36.72 -3.45
N LYS A 167 10.39 35.75 -2.70
CA LYS A 167 9.64 34.72 -1.93
C LYS A 167 8.68 33.89 -2.78
N LEU A 168 8.78 33.96 -4.11
CA LEU A 168 7.98 33.17 -5.02
C LEU A 168 8.63 31.80 -5.25
N LYS A 169 7.79 30.78 -5.39
CA LYS A 169 8.20 29.41 -5.67
C LYS A 169 8.66 29.30 -7.12
N GLU A 170 9.94 29.05 -7.35
CA GLU A 170 10.53 28.95 -8.69
C GLU A 170 10.36 27.57 -9.29
N THR A 171 10.41 26.53 -8.46
CA THR A 171 10.20 25.16 -8.91
C THR A 171 9.09 24.50 -8.10
N SER A 172 8.28 23.68 -8.77
CA SER A 172 7.24 22.90 -8.10
C SER A 172 7.86 21.79 -7.26
N ASP A 173 7.18 21.41 -6.18
CA ASP A 173 7.54 20.23 -5.40
C ASP A 173 7.47 18.98 -6.29
N LYS A 174 8.23 17.96 -5.96
CA LYS A 174 8.24 16.70 -6.72
C LYS A 174 8.17 15.48 -5.81
N TYR A 175 7.45 14.46 -6.24
CA TYR A 175 7.59 13.14 -5.63
C TYR A 175 8.93 12.51 -6.03
N ILE A 176 9.60 11.93 -5.05
CA ILE A 176 10.76 11.05 -5.25
C ILE A 176 10.34 9.67 -4.77
N LEU A 177 10.31 8.72 -5.70
CA LEU A 177 10.13 7.31 -5.40
C LEU A 177 11.50 6.73 -5.04
N ASN A 178 11.56 6.04 -3.91
CA ASN A 178 12.74 5.32 -3.44
C ASN A 178 12.33 3.89 -3.09
N ASP A 179 13.32 3.01 -3.02
CA ASP A 179 13.17 1.62 -2.65
C ASP A 179 14.33 1.16 -1.77
N ASP A 180 13.99 0.34 -0.78
CA ASP A 180 14.97 -0.33 0.08
C ASP A 180 14.76 -1.84 0.02
N TYR A 181 15.85 -2.59 0.19
CA TYR A 181 15.85 -4.05 0.17
C TYR A 181 15.84 -4.60 1.59
N TYR A 182 15.14 -5.72 1.74
CA TYR A 182 15.00 -6.39 3.02
C TYR A 182 15.09 -7.90 2.86
N ILE A 183 15.55 -8.57 3.92
CA ILE A 183 15.57 -10.03 4.02
C ILE A 183 14.68 -10.51 5.15
N SER A 184 14.12 -11.70 4.97
CA SER A 184 13.36 -12.41 6.00
C SER A 184 13.85 -13.85 6.09
N LYS A 185 14.06 -14.34 7.32
CA LYS A 185 14.41 -15.75 7.61
C LYS A 185 13.22 -16.55 8.12
N ASP A 186 12.23 -15.88 8.67
CA ASP A 186 11.03 -16.47 9.28
C ASP A 186 9.75 -16.23 8.45
N ASN A 187 9.86 -15.50 7.34
CA ASN A 187 8.76 -15.07 6.47
C ASN A 187 7.71 -14.19 7.16
N SER A 188 8.07 -13.55 8.29
CA SER A 188 7.18 -12.73 9.11
C SER A 188 7.79 -11.37 9.47
N THR A 189 9.08 -11.37 9.79
CA THR A 189 9.87 -10.17 10.12
C THR A 189 10.92 -9.91 9.06
N VAL A 190 11.32 -8.64 8.93
CA VAL A 190 12.29 -8.20 7.92
C VAL A 190 13.35 -7.30 8.51
N GLU A 191 14.57 -7.45 7.99
CA GLU A 191 15.74 -6.62 8.29
C GLU A 191 16.23 -5.95 7.01
N GLU A 192 16.60 -4.67 7.08
CA GLU A 192 17.12 -3.93 5.93
C GLU A 192 18.48 -4.50 5.51
N ILE A 193 18.69 -4.65 4.20
CA ILE A 193 19.96 -5.09 3.64
C ILE A 193 20.38 -4.20 2.48
N ARG A 194 21.68 -3.92 2.39
CA ARG A 194 22.28 -3.31 1.21
C ARG A 194 22.74 -4.39 0.24
N LEU A 195 22.43 -4.22 -1.05
CA LEU A 195 22.91 -5.08 -2.14
C LEU A 195 24.43 -4.90 -2.36
N LYS A 196 25.20 -5.51 -1.47
CA LYS A 196 26.66 -5.46 -1.43
C LYS A 196 27.18 -6.83 -1.01
N LYS A 197 28.25 -7.27 -1.67
CA LYS A 197 28.92 -8.57 -1.41
C LYS A 197 29.10 -8.88 0.08
N LYS A 198 29.65 -7.93 0.86
CA LYS A 198 29.89 -8.12 2.29
C LYS A 198 28.59 -8.43 3.05
N HIS A 199 27.52 -7.68 2.80
CA HIS A 199 26.25 -7.85 3.52
C HIS A 199 25.57 -9.17 3.13
N LEU A 200 25.49 -9.46 1.83
CA LEU A 200 24.88 -10.71 1.34
C LEU A 200 25.64 -11.96 1.83
N LEU A 201 26.97 -11.96 1.79
CA LEU A 201 27.77 -13.09 2.28
C LEU A 201 27.77 -13.23 3.81
N ASN A 202 27.48 -12.16 4.55
CA ASN A 202 27.31 -12.23 6.00
C ASN A 202 25.97 -12.88 6.37
N VAL A 203 24.93 -12.60 5.60
CA VAL A 203 23.59 -13.18 5.82
C VAL A 203 23.58 -14.67 5.50
N MET A 204 24.31 -15.08 4.45
CA MET A 204 24.46 -16.47 3.99
C MET A 204 25.81 -17.05 4.45
N SER A 205 26.20 -16.79 5.70
CA SER A 205 27.54 -17.11 6.20
C SER A 205 27.85 -18.60 6.23
N ASP A 206 26.83 -19.45 6.35
CA ASP A 206 26.89 -20.91 6.37
C ASP A 206 27.26 -21.53 5.01
N ALA A 207 26.99 -20.83 3.90
CA ALA A 207 27.27 -21.29 2.54
C ALA A 207 28.16 -20.31 1.74
N LYS A 208 28.99 -19.53 2.44
CA LYS A 208 29.71 -18.40 1.84
C LYS A 208 30.60 -18.79 0.64
N LYS A 209 31.21 -19.97 0.68
CA LYS A 209 32.12 -20.45 -0.37
C LYS A 209 31.33 -20.85 -1.61
N GLU A 210 30.29 -21.64 -1.42
CA GLU A 210 29.36 -22.13 -2.44
C GLU A 210 28.71 -20.96 -3.17
N ILE A 211 28.27 -19.94 -2.44
CA ILE A 211 27.72 -18.70 -3.01
C ILE A 211 28.77 -17.93 -3.81
N ALA A 212 29.97 -17.74 -3.27
CA ALA A 212 31.03 -17.01 -3.97
C ALA A 212 31.44 -17.71 -5.28
N ASP A 213 31.53 -19.04 -5.27
CA ASP A 213 31.86 -19.85 -6.44
C ASP A 213 30.72 -19.83 -7.47
N TYR A 214 29.46 -19.91 -7.04
CA TYR A 214 28.30 -19.79 -7.91
C TYR A 214 28.24 -18.42 -8.59
N VAL A 215 28.45 -17.35 -7.83
CA VAL A 215 28.48 -15.98 -8.36
C VAL A 215 29.57 -15.81 -9.41
N LYS A 216 30.79 -16.31 -9.14
CA LYS A 216 31.91 -16.22 -10.08
C LYS A 216 31.66 -17.02 -11.35
N ARG A 217 31.10 -18.22 -11.22
CA ARG A 217 30.86 -19.14 -12.35
C ARG A 217 29.79 -18.62 -13.31
N ASN A 218 28.79 -17.92 -12.78
CA ASN A 218 27.66 -17.40 -13.54
C ASN A 218 27.77 -15.88 -13.82
N ASP A 219 28.92 -15.28 -13.53
CA ASP A 219 29.21 -13.84 -13.71
C ASP A 219 28.14 -12.90 -13.12
N LEU A 220 27.68 -13.22 -11.90
CA LEU A 220 26.59 -12.48 -11.24
C LEU A 220 27.10 -11.26 -10.48
N SER A 221 26.32 -10.20 -10.48
CA SER A 221 26.58 -9.02 -9.66
C SER A 221 25.88 -9.09 -8.31
N TYR A 222 26.58 -8.67 -7.25
CA TYR A 222 25.97 -8.48 -5.91
C TYR A 222 25.17 -7.17 -5.80
N LYS A 223 25.16 -6.33 -6.84
CA LYS A 223 24.52 -5.01 -6.86
C LYS A 223 23.25 -4.99 -7.70
N GLU A 224 23.13 -5.87 -8.69
CA GLU A 224 21.96 -5.92 -9.57
C GLU A 224 20.87 -6.78 -8.93
N GLU A 225 19.65 -6.24 -8.82
CA GLU A 225 18.51 -6.89 -8.18
C GLU A 225 18.25 -8.29 -8.76
N GLU A 226 18.20 -8.40 -10.09
CA GLU A 226 17.91 -9.65 -10.78
C GLU A 226 18.94 -10.75 -10.47
N ASP A 227 20.22 -10.38 -10.36
CA ASP A 227 21.28 -11.31 -10.04
C ASP A 227 21.26 -11.69 -8.56
N VAL A 228 20.98 -10.75 -7.66
CA VAL A 228 20.80 -11.06 -6.23
C VAL A 228 19.63 -12.01 -6.02
N VAL A 229 18.54 -11.86 -6.77
CA VAL A 229 17.43 -12.81 -6.78
C VAL A 229 17.91 -14.21 -7.16
N LYS A 230 18.73 -14.35 -8.21
CA LYS A 230 19.30 -15.66 -8.61
C LYS A 230 20.22 -16.24 -7.52
N ILE A 231 21.04 -15.40 -6.89
CA ILE A 231 21.95 -15.81 -5.81
C ILE A 231 21.16 -16.35 -4.62
N ILE A 232 20.14 -15.63 -4.17
CA ILE A 232 19.32 -16.03 -3.02
C ILE A 232 18.49 -17.28 -3.35
N LYS A 233 17.97 -17.39 -4.57
CA LYS A 233 17.32 -18.63 -5.03
C LYS A 233 18.27 -19.82 -4.96
N TYR A 234 19.52 -19.68 -5.41
CA TYR A 234 20.51 -20.75 -5.29
C TYR A 234 20.84 -21.08 -3.83
N TYR A 235 21.02 -20.08 -2.97
CA TYR A 235 21.23 -20.29 -1.53
C TYR A 235 20.13 -21.14 -0.88
N ASN A 236 18.88 -20.89 -1.25
CA ASN A 236 17.73 -21.66 -0.75
C ASN A 236 17.68 -23.12 -1.25
N THR A 237 18.51 -23.51 -2.23
CA THR A 237 18.61 -24.90 -2.72
C THR A 237 19.74 -25.70 -2.08
N LEU A 238 20.67 -25.02 -1.40
CA LEU A 238 21.68 -25.64 -0.53
C LEU A 238 21.03 -26.07 0.78
#